data_AF-A0A2D6T179-F1
#
_entry.id   AF-A0A2D6T179-F1
#
_cell.length_a   1.000
_cell.length_b   1.000
_cell.length_c   1.000
_cell.angle_alpha   90.00
_cell.angle_beta   90.00
_cell.angle_gamma   90.00
#
_symmetry.space_group_name_H-M   'P 1'
#
loop_
_entity.id
_entity.type
_entity.pdbx_description
1 polymer ?
#
loop_
_entity_poly.entity_id
_entity_poly.type
_entity_poly.pdbx_seq_one_letter_code
_entity_poly.pdbx_strand_id
1 'polypeptide(L)'
;MSTLTEVEQSITELAELVSQARGLVGSSESIDLNGLTARTQGVCERIAELEPELARRLESRLANLIVELDELASQVGAQHSELSELLNELEPQGPGSGDG
;
A
#
# COMPACT_ATOMS: atom_id res chain seq x y z
N MET A 1 20.55 -4.00 -16.58
CA MET A 1 21.37 -3.13 -15.71
C MET A 1 20.77 -1.73 -15.71
N SER A 2 19.88 -1.48 -14.75
CA SER A 2 19.41 -0.14 -14.42
C SER A 2 20.55 0.66 -13.78
N THR A 3 20.59 1.96 -14.03
CA THR A 3 21.51 2.87 -13.34
C THR A 3 20.97 3.23 -11.96
N LEU A 4 21.85 3.63 -11.03
CA LEU A 4 21.43 4.11 -9.70
C LEU A 4 20.39 5.23 -9.82
N THR A 5 20.59 6.17 -10.74
CA THR A 5 19.68 7.31 -10.95
C THR A 5 18.29 6.88 -11.42
N GLU A 6 18.19 5.88 -12.30
CA GLU A 6 16.89 5.33 -12.72
C GLU A 6 16.15 4.66 -11.57
N VAL A 7 16.89 3.94 -10.71
CA VAL A 7 16.30 3.30 -9.52
C VAL A 7 15.87 4.35 -8.51
N GLU A 8 16.69 5.38 -8.27
CA GLU A 8 16.35 6.52 -7.42
C GLU A 8 15.09 7.24 -7.88
N GLN A 9 14.94 7.44 -9.19
CA GLN A 9 13.74 8.03 -9.79
C GLN A 9 12.53 7.11 -9.58
N SER A 10 12.69 5.81 -9.81
CA SER A 10 11.61 4.83 -9.61
C SER A 10 11.13 4.77 -8.15
N ILE A 11 12.04 4.90 -7.18
CA ILE A 11 11.71 4.98 -5.75
C ILE A 11 10.96 6.29 -5.45
N THR A 12 11.37 7.42 -6.03
CA THR A 12 10.63 8.69 -5.88
C THR A 12 9.20 8.55 -6.38
N GLU A 13 9.03 8.05 -7.60
CA GLU A 13 7.71 7.88 -8.21
C GLU A 13 6.82 6.93 -7.41
N LEU A 14 7.41 5.86 -6.88
CA LEU A 14 6.69 4.92 -6.02
C LEU A 14 6.27 5.58 -4.70
N ALA A 15 7.15 6.35 -4.05
CA ALA A 15 6.79 7.09 -2.84
C ALA A 15 5.65 8.09 -3.09
N GLU A 16 5.69 8.82 -4.21
CA GLU A 16 4.61 9.72 -4.60
C GLU A 16 3.29 8.98 -4.82
N LEU A 17 3.32 7.79 -5.40
CA LEU A 17 2.13 6.95 -5.58
C LEU A 17 1.57 6.44 -4.26
N VAL A 18 2.43 6.02 -3.33
CA VAL A 18 2.01 5.61 -1.98
C VAL A 18 1.36 6.79 -1.26
N SER A 19 1.98 7.98 -1.31
CA SER A 19 1.45 9.20 -0.71
C SER A 19 0.07 9.57 -1.30
N GLN A 20 -0.08 9.48 -2.62
CA GLN A 20 -1.36 9.68 -3.29
C GLN A 20 -2.41 8.65 -2.86
N ALA A 21 -2.04 7.36 -2.83
CA ALA A 21 -2.94 6.29 -2.40
C ALA A 21 -3.44 6.52 -0.96
N ARG A 22 -2.57 6.99 -0.05
CA ARG A 22 -2.97 7.35 1.31
C ARG A 22 -3.95 8.52 1.34
N GLY A 23 -3.73 9.54 0.51
CA GLY A 23 -4.68 10.66 0.38
C GLY A 23 -6.06 10.20 -0.11
N LEU A 24 -6.09 9.31 -1.09
CA LEU A 24 -7.32 8.71 -1.62
C LEU A 24 -8.04 7.85 -0.58
N VAL A 25 -7.31 7.00 0.15
CA VAL A 25 -7.86 6.23 1.28
C VAL A 25 -8.45 7.18 2.31
N GLY A 26 -7.72 8.21 2.74
CA GLY A 26 -8.23 9.23 3.66
C GLY A 26 -9.50 9.95 3.18
N SER A 27 -9.75 9.95 1.86
CA SER A 27 -10.91 10.55 1.20
C SER A 27 -12.01 9.53 0.85
N SER A 28 -11.85 8.26 1.26
CA SER A 28 -12.73 7.12 0.94
C SER A 28 -12.87 6.86 -0.57
N GLU A 29 -11.83 7.17 -1.34
CA GLU A 29 -11.77 6.88 -2.77
C GLU A 29 -11.12 5.52 -3.05
N SER A 30 -11.49 4.92 -4.19
CA SER A 30 -10.94 3.63 -4.61
C SER A 30 -9.46 3.75 -4.95
N ILE A 31 -8.66 2.82 -4.45
CA ILE A 31 -7.23 2.71 -4.76
C ILE A 31 -6.93 1.41 -5.52
N ASP A 32 -5.99 1.48 -6.47
CA ASP A 32 -5.48 0.29 -7.17
C ASP A 32 -4.25 -0.29 -6.46
N LEU A 33 -4.51 -1.17 -5.48
CA LEU A 33 -3.46 -1.89 -4.74
C LEU A 33 -2.67 -2.87 -5.61
N ASN A 34 -3.28 -3.40 -6.68
CA ASN A 34 -2.60 -4.32 -7.59
C ASN A 34 -1.53 -3.58 -8.40
N GLY A 35 -1.88 -2.40 -8.93
CA GLY A 35 -0.94 -1.52 -9.61
C GLY A 35 0.22 -1.10 -8.70
N LEU A 36 -0.06 -0.76 -7.44
CA LEU A 36 0.96 -0.40 -6.46
C LEU A 36 1.91 -1.58 -6.14
N THR A 37 1.36 -2.79 -6.00
CA THR A 37 2.14 -4.02 -5.77
C THR A 37 3.07 -4.30 -6.96
N ALA A 38 2.56 -4.25 -8.18
CA ALA A 38 3.35 -4.49 -9.39
C ALA A 38 4.51 -3.48 -9.53
N ARG A 39 4.27 -2.20 -9.22
CA ARG A 39 5.32 -1.17 -9.23
C ARG A 39 6.37 -1.39 -8.14
N THR A 40 5.94 -1.75 -6.94
CA THR A 40 6.84 -2.07 -5.82
C THR A 40 7.76 -3.24 -6.17
N GLN A 41 7.19 -4.30 -6.76
CA GLN A 41 7.96 -5.45 -7.22
C GLN A 41 8.97 -5.05 -8.32
N GLY A 42 8.56 -4.26 -9.32
CA GLY A 42 9.47 -3.79 -10.37
C GLY A 42 10.62 -2.93 -9.83
N VAL A 43 10.39 -2.10 -8.80
CA VAL A 43 11.45 -1.36 -8.12
C VAL A 43 12.41 -2.32 -7.40
N CYS A 44 11.89 -3.33 -6.70
CA CYS A 44 12.72 -4.33 -6.03
C CYS A 44 13.60 -5.12 -7.01
N GLU A 45 13.05 -5.52 -8.16
CA GLU A 45 13.78 -6.21 -9.22
C GLU A 45 14.92 -5.33 -9.76
N ARG A 46 14.67 -4.05 -10.03
CA ARG A 46 15.70 -3.10 -10.48
C ARG A 46 16.79 -2.89 -9.44
N ILE A 47 16.45 -2.85 -8.15
CA ILE A 47 17.43 -2.75 -7.06
C ILE A 47 18.30 -4.01 -7.00
N ALA A 48 17.72 -5.19 -7.21
CA ALA A 48 18.45 -6.45 -7.21
C ALA A 48 19.47 -6.55 -8.36
N GLU A 49 19.27 -5.79 -9.44
CA GLU A 49 20.24 -5.66 -10.54
C GLU A 49 21.38 -4.68 -10.27
N LEU A 50 21.29 -3.85 -9.21
CA LEU A 50 22.35 -2.89 -8.86
C LEU A 50 23.52 -3.57 -8.17
N GLU A 51 24.71 -2.98 -8.33
CA GLU A 51 25.85 -3.35 -7.52
C GLU A 51 25.56 -3.10 -6.03
N PRO A 52 26.01 -3.98 -5.11
CA PRO A 52 25.68 -3.89 -3.69
C PRO A 52 26.04 -2.54 -3.05
N GLU A 53 27.14 -1.91 -3.49
CA GLU A 53 27.57 -0.60 -3.00
C GLU A 53 26.61 0.52 -3.41
N LEU A 54 26.03 0.44 -4.60
CA LEU A 54 25.02 1.39 -5.08
C LEU A 54 23.68 1.15 -4.39
N ALA A 55 23.28 -0.13 -4.24
CA ALA A 55 22.06 -0.50 -3.54
C ALA A 55 22.05 -0.02 -2.08
N ARG A 56 23.19 -0.09 -1.38
CA ARG A 56 23.35 0.44 -0.01
C ARG A 56 23.02 1.93 0.11
N ARG A 57 23.24 2.72 -0.93
CA ARG A 57 22.91 4.16 -0.92
C ARG A 57 21.40 4.42 -0.88
N LEU A 58 20.59 3.41 -1.19
CA LEU A 58 19.13 3.48 -1.23
C LEU A 58 18.48 3.07 0.10
N GLU A 59 19.22 2.48 1.05
CA GLU A 59 18.68 1.90 2.28
C GLU A 59 17.74 2.84 3.04
N SER A 60 18.16 4.08 3.30
CA SER A 60 17.32 5.05 4.02
C SER A 60 16.04 5.39 3.27
N ARG A 61 16.08 5.45 1.93
CA ARG A 61 14.91 5.76 1.11
C ARG A 61 13.94 4.58 1.08
N LEU A 62 14.47 3.36 1.01
CA LEU A 62 13.68 2.14 1.08
C LEU A 62 13.04 1.96 2.45
N ALA A 63 13.77 2.23 3.54
CA ALA A 63 13.23 2.20 4.89
C ALA A 63 12.04 3.17 5.05
N ASN A 64 12.18 4.41 4.55
CA ASN A 64 11.08 5.37 4.57
C ASN A 64 9.88 4.92 3.73
N LEU A 65 10.13 4.39 2.54
CA LEU A 65 9.05 3.88 1.68
C LEU A 65 8.30 2.71 2.34
N ILE A 66 9.00 1.82 3.03
CA ILE A 66 8.39 0.73 3.79
C ILE A 66 7.47 1.29 4.87
N VAL A 67 7.92 2.31 5.63
CA VAL A 67 7.08 2.97 6.63
C VAL A 67 5.81 3.55 6.00
N GLU A 68 5.91 4.22 4.84
CA GLU A 68 4.73 4.76 4.17
C GLU A 68 3.76 3.68 3.66
N LEU A 69 4.29 2.54 3.19
CA LEU A 69 3.49 1.38 2.80
C LEU A 69 2.78 0.74 3.99
N ASP A 70 3.45 0.63 5.14
CA ASP A 70 2.85 0.12 6.38
C ASP A 70 1.74 1.04 6.88
N GLU A 71 1.95 2.36 6.80
CA GLU A 71 0.91 3.35 7.12
C GLU A 71 -0.31 3.21 6.19
N LEU A 72 -0.09 3.06 4.88
CA LEU A 72 -1.17 2.81 3.92
C LEU A 72 -1.93 1.52 4.24
N ALA A 73 -1.21 0.42 4.52
CA ALA A 73 -1.82 -0.86 4.87
C ALA A 73 -2.68 -0.75 6.14
N SER A 74 -2.21 -0.02 7.16
CA SER A 74 -2.98 0.23 8.38
C SER A 74 -4.24 1.04 8.11
N GLN A 75 -4.20 2.06 7.24
CA GLN A 75 -5.38 2.88 6.91
C GLN A 75 -6.42 2.06 6.14
N VAL A 76 -5.99 1.27 5.16
CA VAL A 76 -6.87 0.38 4.40
C VAL A 76 -7.49 -0.67 5.32
N GLY A 77 -6.71 -1.28 6.21
CA GLY A 77 -7.21 -2.26 7.17
C GLY A 77 -8.24 -1.69 8.15
N ALA A 78 -8.05 -0.43 8.59
CA ALA A 78 -9.01 0.27 9.44
C ALA A 78 -10.34 0.52 8.70
N GLN A 79 -10.29 1.03 7.46
CA GLN A 79 -11.50 1.24 6.65
C GLN A 79 -12.25 -0.05 6.34
N HIS A 80 -11.52 -1.13 6.04
CA HIS A 80 -12.13 -2.43 5.82
C HIS A 80 -12.84 -2.93 7.09
N SER A 81 -12.24 -2.73 8.27
CA SER A 81 -12.86 -3.10 9.55
C SER A 81 -14.12 -2.28 9.80
N GLU A 82 -14.06 -0.96 9.64
CA GLU A 82 -15.21 -0.06 9.79
C GLU A 82 -16.35 -0.43 8.82
N LEU A 83 -16.04 -0.69 7.55
CA LEU A 83 -17.03 -1.14 6.57
C LEU A 83 -17.63 -2.50 6.94
N SER A 84 -16.82 -3.43 7.46
CA SER A 84 -17.31 -4.74 7.89
C SER A 84 -18.23 -4.62 9.11
N GLU A 85 -17.92 -3.73 10.06
CA GLU A 85 -18.78 -3.43 11.21
C GLU A 85 -20.10 -2.82 10.76
N LEU A 86 -20.06 -1.80 9.90
CA LEU A 86 -21.25 -1.18 9.32
C LEU A 86 -22.12 -2.18 8.56
N LEU A 87 -21.52 -3.09 7.78
CA LEU A 87 -22.26 -4.14 7.07
C LEU A 87 -22.94 -5.11 8.04
N ASN A 88 -22.27 -5.50 9.13
CA ASN A 88 -22.87 -6.35 10.16
C ASN A 88 -24.01 -5.65 10.92
N GLU A 89 -23.91 -4.34 11.14
CA GLU A 89 -24.98 -3.54 11.76
C GLU A 89 -26.19 -3.34 10.82
N LEU A 90 -25.93 -3.23 9.52
CA LEU A 90 -26.95 -3.08 8.49
C LEU A 90 -27.60 -4.41 8.09
N GLU A 91 -26.95 -5.54 8.38
CA GLU A 91 -27.56 -6.86 8.22
C GLU A 91 -28.73 -6.97 9.21
N PRO A 92 -29.99 -6.99 8.75
CA PRO A 92 -31.12 -7.05 9.66
C PRO A 92 -30.99 -8.35 10.44
N GLN A 93 -30.99 -8.28 11.77
CA GLN A 93 -31.21 -9.45 12.60
C GLN A 93 -32.55 -10.05 12.17
N GLY A 94 -32.50 -11.04 11.28
CA GLY A 94 -33.68 -11.68 10.72
C GLY A 94 -34.53 -12.21 11.87
N PRO A 95 -35.88 -12.10 11.80
CA PRO A 95 -36.74 -12.59 12.88
C PRO A 95 -36.64 -14.12 12.92
N GLY A 96 -35.82 -14.63 13.83
CA GLY A 96 -35.50 -16.05 13.97
C GLY A 96 -35.72 -16.55 15.38
N SER A 97 -36.94 -16.41 15.89
CA SER A 97 -37.44 -17.26 16.98
C SER A 97 -38.96 -17.40 16.82
N GLY A 98 -39.36 -18.28 15.91
CA GLY A 98 -40.54 -19.10 16.13
C GLY A 98 -40.07 -20.39 16.80
N ASP A 99 -40.51 -20.63 18.03
CA ASP A 99 -41.03 -21.90 18.57
C ASP A 99 -41.47 -21.67 20.04
N GLY A 100 -42.75 -21.94 20.35
CA GLY A 100 -43.36 -21.80 21.68
C GLY A 100 -44.83 -21.40 21.66
#